data_AF-X5X0K7-F1
#
_entry.id   AF-X5X0K7-F1
#
_cell.length_a   1.000
_cell.length_b   1.000
_cell.length_c   1.000
_cell.angle_alpha   90.00
_cell.angle_beta   90.00
_cell.angle_gamma   90.00
#
_symmetry.space_group_name_H-M   'P 1'
#
loop_
_entity.id
_entity.type
_entity.pdbx_description
1 polymer ?
#
loop_
_entity_poly.entity_id
_entity_poly.type
_entity_poly.pdbx_seq_one_letter_code
_entity_poly.pdbx_strand_id
1 'polypeptide(L)'
;MLIWFCASQRILKEMTVSIFMLIENAKPLADGIWSGSTPPHTLQMLGEPKASKGTISILGVEEPVFDGSAKSVRFDASRTTVLNLGTSDRLLIVAQNSTGGTDAGSQESISFGPGDKEFLRVARTVLTGAPMKTAEQVLRGVRAASSGDLKRGKRLNFSNVPDNFWYVIVQPRVQGLSITVRGLPERFGPSKLELKIDRPGYTRFQVANPEDVQEALRIIGLSKRRA
;
A
#
# COMPACT_ATOMS: atom_id res chain seq x y z
N MET A 1 20.29 53.72 -39.29
CA MET A 1 19.77 52.58 -40.05
C MET A 1 20.20 51.30 -39.36
N LEU A 2 19.30 50.67 -38.59
CA LEU A 2 19.31 49.24 -38.25
C LEU A 2 17.98 48.94 -37.57
N ILE A 3 17.12 48.29 -38.34
CA ILE A 3 15.81 47.77 -37.98
C ILE A 3 16.06 46.46 -37.23
N TRP A 4 15.46 46.28 -36.05
CA TRP A 4 15.40 44.97 -35.41
C TRP A 4 13.97 44.44 -35.44
N PHE A 5 13.88 43.20 -35.90
CA PHE A 5 12.68 42.45 -36.23
C PHE A 5 12.04 41.85 -34.98
N CYS A 6 10.73 42.07 -34.86
CA CYS A 6 9.66 41.10 -34.60
C CYS A 6 10.01 39.75 -33.93
N ALA A 7 9.34 39.44 -32.82
CA ALA A 7 8.57 38.20 -32.66
C ALA A 7 7.72 38.24 -31.38
N SER A 8 6.46 38.67 -31.53
CA SER A 8 5.39 38.45 -30.57
C SER A 8 5.06 36.95 -30.52
N GLN A 9 5.44 36.26 -29.45
CA GLN A 9 5.06 34.85 -29.25
C GLN A 9 3.53 34.74 -29.03
N ARG A 10 2.87 34.11 -30.00
CA ARG A 10 1.47 33.65 -29.90
C ARG A 10 1.38 32.55 -28.85
N ILE A 11 0.55 32.78 -27.82
CA ILE A 11 0.09 31.74 -26.89
C ILE A 11 -0.99 30.93 -27.63
N LEU A 12 -0.63 29.74 -28.11
CA LEU A 12 -1.61 28.74 -28.54
C LEU A 12 -2.13 28.05 -27.28
N LYS A 13 -3.37 28.37 -26.92
CA LYS A 13 -4.11 27.71 -25.85
C LYS A 13 -4.58 26.36 -26.40
N GLU A 14 -3.89 25.27 -26.05
CA GLU A 14 -4.33 23.92 -26.37
C GLU A 14 -5.72 23.70 -25.75
N MET A 15 -6.73 23.51 -26.60
CA MET A 15 -8.05 23.05 -26.17
C MET A 15 -7.96 21.54 -25.92
N THR A 16 -7.62 21.15 -24.70
CA THR A 16 -7.71 19.75 -24.29
C THR A 16 -9.18 19.36 -24.23
N VAL A 17 -9.59 18.41 -25.08
CA VAL A 17 -10.94 17.83 -25.04
C VAL A 17 -10.99 16.83 -23.88
N SER A 18 -11.58 17.22 -22.75
CA SER A 18 -11.84 16.31 -21.64
C SER A 18 -13.14 15.54 -21.89
N ILE A 19 -13.05 14.22 -21.95
CA ILE A 19 -14.21 13.32 -22.05
C ILE A 19 -14.60 12.93 -20.62
N PHE A 20 -15.81 13.31 -20.21
CA PHE A 20 -16.34 12.90 -18.91
C PHE A 20 -17.21 11.65 -19.06
N MET A 21 -17.09 10.73 -18.12
CA MET A 21 -17.97 9.58 -17.98
C MET A 21 -18.89 9.78 -16.78
N LEU A 22 -20.13 9.34 -16.93
CA LEU A 22 -21.17 9.37 -15.90
C LEU A 22 -21.63 7.95 -15.62
N ILE A 23 -21.51 7.50 -14.37
CA ILE A 23 -22.06 6.22 -13.92
C ILE A 23 -23.33 6.52 -13.11
N GLU A 24 -24.47 6.14 -13.68
CA GLU A 24 -25.78 6.28 -13.04
C GLU A 24 -26.03 5.19 -12.00
N ASN A 25 -26.97 5.45 -11.08
CA ASN A 25 -27.38 4.52 -10.01
C ASN A 25 -26.21 4.02 -9.14
N ALA A 26 -25.17 4.84 -9.01
CA ALA A 26 -24.03 4.56 -8.16
C ALA A 26 -24.45 4.59 -6.69
N LYS A 27 -24.09 3.53 -5.94
CA LYS A 27 -24.34 3.42 -4.50
C LYS A 27 -23.02 3.60 -3.75
N PRO A 28 -22.92 4.55 -2.81
CA PRO A 28 -21.73 4.68 -1.96
C PRO A 28 -21.63 3.43 -1.07
N LEU A 29 -20.44 2.84 -1.03
CA LEU A 29 -20.12 1.70 -0.16
C LEU A 29 -19.22 2.12 1.00
N ALA A 30 -18.27 3.02 0.72
CA ALA A 30 -17.38 3.64 1.68
C ALA A 30 -16.93 5.00 1.12
N ASP A 31 -16.20 5.78 1.92
CA ASP A 31 -15.61 7.01 1.42
C ASP A 31 -14.64 6.71 0.26
N GLY A 32 -14.79 7.43 -0.85
CA GLY A 32 -14.04 7.18 -2.08
C GLY A 32 -14.37 5.86 -2.80
N ILE A 33 -15.40 5.10 -2.39
CA ILE A 33 -15.76 3.83 -3.02
C ILE A 33 -17.26 3.77 -3.34
N TRP A 34 -17.57 3.51 -4.60
CA TRP A 34 -18.95 3.37 -5.08
C TRP A 34 -19.13 2.07 -5.85
N SER A 35 -20.30 1.46 -5.74
CA SER A 35 -20.73 0.39 -6.65
C SER A 35 -21.62 0.97 -7.75
N GLY A 36 -21.47 0.49 -8.98
CA GLY A 36 -22.30 0.86 -10.11
C GLY A 36 -22.51 -0.32 -11.06
N SER A 37 -23.07 -0.02 -12.23
CA SER A 37 -23.28 -1.00 -13.30
C SER A 37 -22.77 -0.45 -14.62
N THR A 38 -21.87 -1.17 -15.30
CA THR A 38 -21.34 -0.80 -16.61
C THR A 38 -20.86 -2.05 -17.34
N PRO A 39 -21.26 -2.25 -18.61
CA PRO A 39 -20.81 -3.39 -19.39
C PRO A 39 -19.27 -3.45 -19.55
N PRO A 40 -18.66 -4.65 -19.51
CA PRO A 40 -17.21 -4.80 -19.65
C PRO A 40 -16.64 -4.18 -20.94
N HIS A 41 -17.37 -4.26 -22.05
CA HIS A 41 -16.91 -3.70 -23.33
C HIS A 41 -16.80 -2.16 -23.28
N THR A 42 -17.64 -1.48 -22.50
CA THR A 42 -17.56 -0.03 -22.29
C THR A 42 -16.31 0.34 -21.47
N LEU A 43 -16.00 -0.45 -20.44
CA LEU A 43 -14.83 -0.24 -19.59
C LEU A 43 -13.52 -0.52 -20.35
N GLN A 44 -13.53 -1.48 -21.27
CA GLN A 44 -12.38 -1.76 -22.12
C GLN A 44 -11.99 -0.57 -23.02
N MET A 45 -12.95 0.30 -23.37
CA MET A 45 -12.67 1.53 -24.11
C MET A 45 -11.88 2.58 -23.31
N LEU A 46 -11.82 2.44 -21.98
CA LEU A 46 -11.06 3.35 -21.10
C LEU A 46 -9.57 3.02 -21.05
N GLY A 47 -9.16 1.85 -21.54
CA GLY A 47 -7.76 1.44 -21.62
C GLY A 47 -7.55 -0.04 -21.28
N GLU A 48 -6.29 -0.47 -21.39
CA GLU A 48 -5.88 -1.84 -21.12
C GLU A 48 -6.02 -2.19 -19.62
N PRO A 49 -6.76 -3.26 -19.26
CA PRO A 49 -6.96 -3.63 -17.87
C PRO A 49 -5.70 -4.24 -17.25
N LYS A 50 -5.40 -3.89 -15.99
CA LYS A 50 -4.27 -4.49 -15.23
C LYS A 50 -4.50 -5.97 -14.90
N ALA A 51 -5.75 -6.40 -14.82
CA ALA A 51 -6.16 -7.77 -14.61
C ALA A 51 -7.53 -8.04 -15.25
N SER A 52 -7.81 -9.29 -15.60
CA SER A 52 -9.13 -9.72 -16.09
C SER A 52 -9.56 -10.99 -15.36
N LYS A 53 -10.06 -10.84 -14.12
CA LYS A 53 -10.43 -11.97 -13.26
C LYS A 53 -11.79 -11.75 -12.59
N GLY A 54 -12.59 -12.82 -12.54
CA GLY A 54 -13.85 -12.84 -11.80
C GLY A 54 -14.97 -12.05 -12.47
N THR A 55 -16.01 -11.76 -11.70
CA THR A 55 -17.27 -11.19 -12.22
C THR A 55 -17.37 -9.67 -12.07
N ILE A 56 -16.54 -9.04 -11.24
CA ILE A 56 -16.66 -7.61 -10.89
C ILE A 56 -15.55 -6.81 -11.56
N SER A 57 -15.92 -5.78 -12.30
CA SER A 57 -14.97 -4.80 -12.82
C SER A 57 -14.60 -3.78 -11.75
N ILE A 58 -13.33 -3.35 -11.72
CA ILE A 58 -12.82 -2.37 -10.78
C ILE A 58 -12.16 -1.24 -11.56
N LEU A 59 -12.65 -0.03 -11.37
CA LEU A 59 -12.16 1.19 -12.00
C LEU A 59 -11.54 2.11 -10.95
N GLY A 60 -10.29 2.48 -11.15
CA GLY A 60 -9.64 3.56 -10.41
C GLY A 60 -9.87 4.88 -11.12
N VAL A 61 -10.34 5.91 -10.41
CA VAL A 61 -10.70 7.19 -11.01
C VAL A 61 -10.07 8.32 -10.21
N GLU A 62 -9.42 9.28 -10.87
CA GLU A 62 -8.92 10.47 -10.20
C GLU A 62 -10.03 11.53 -10.07
N GLU A 63 -10.07 12.20 -8.92
CA GLU A 63 -10.99 13.31 -8.62
C GLU A 63 -12.49 13.04 -8.95
N PRO A 64 -13.08 11.90 -8.53
CA PRO A 64 -14.49 11.62 -8.81
C PRO A 64 -15.42 12.58 -8.07
N VAL A 65 -16.46 13.04 -8.75
CA VAL A 65 -17.53 13.85 -8.16
C VAL A 65 -18.78 13.00 -8.04
N PHE A 66 -19.19 12.71 -6.80
CA PHE A 66 -20.44 12.02 -6.51
C PHE A 66 -21.59 13.01 -6.30
N ASP A 67 -22.66 12.86 -7.08
CA ASP A 67 -23.92 13.55 -6.88
C ASP A 67 -24.87 12.66 -6.07
N GLY A 68 -25.05 12.98 -4.79
CA GLY A 68 -25.94 12.23 -3.89
C GLY A 68 -27.42 12.34 -4.25
N SER A 69 -27.83 13.41 -4.94
CA SER A 69 -29.23 13.61 -5.37
C SER A 69 -29.53 12.77 -6.61
N ALA A 70 -28.63 12.79 -7.60
CA ALA A 70 -28.75 11.99 -8.82
C ALA A 70 -28.27 10.53 -8.65
N LYS A 71 -27.65 10.20 -7.52
CA LYS A 71 -26.99 8.90 -7.26
C LYS A 71 -26.05 8.53 -8.41
N SER A 72 -25.18 9.44 -8.79
CA SER A 72 -24.28 9.26 -9.93
C SER A 72 -22.85 9.67 -9.59
N VAL A 73 -21.88 9.00 -10.20
CA VAL A 73 -20.46 9.36 -10.09
C VAL A 73 -20.00 9.88 -11.45
N ARG A 74 -19.41 11.08 -11.47
CA ARG A 74 -18.81 11.69 -12.65
C ARG A 74 -17.30 11.77 -12.50
N PHE A 75 -16.56 11.40 -13.55
CA PHE A 75 -15.10 11.49 -13.58
C PHE A 75 -14.59 11.72 -15.00
N ASP A 76 -13.34 12.17 -15.13
CA ASP A 76 -12.67 12.32 -16.43
C ASP A 76 -12.16 10.96 -16.91
N ALA A 77 -12.63 10.49 -18.07
CA ALA A 77 -12.27 9.20 -18.64
C ALA A 77 -10.76 9.08 -18.91
N SER A 78 -10.09 10.18 -19.23
CA SER A 78 -8.64 10.21 -19.49
C SER A 78 -7.80 10.02 -18.21
N ARG A 79 -8.40 10.24 -17.04
CA ARG A 79 -7.76 10.06 -15.72
C ARG A 79 -8.32 8.84 -15.00
N THR A 80 -8.61 7.79 -15.76
CA THR A 80 -9.06 6.51 -15.20
C THR A 80 -8.09 5.39 -15.50
N THR A 81 -8.08 4.40 -14.61
CA THR A 81 -7.32 3.16 -14.77
C THR A 81 -8.25 1.97 -14.54
N VAL A 82 -8.33 1.08 -15.52
CA VAL A 82 -9.06 -0.19 -15.37
C VAL A 82 -8.19 -1.16 -14.56
N LEU A 83 -8.49 -1.31 -13.27
CA LEU A 83 -7.72 -2.16 -12.35
C LEU A 83 -8.04 -3.64 -12.54
N ASN A 84 -9.31 -3.96 -12.77
CA ASN A 84 -9.76 -5.31 -13.09
C ASN A 84 -10.95 -5.25 -14.07
N LEU A 85 -10.94 -6.06 -15.11
CA LEU A 85 -12.08 -6.24 -16.00
C LEU A 85 -12.82 -7.53 -15.64
N GLY A 86 -14.05 -7.39 -15.14
CA GLY A 86 -14.92 -8.52 -14.81
C GLY A 86 -15.74 -9.00 -16.01
N THR A 87 -16.42 -10.13 -15.84
CA THR A 87 -17.29 -10.72 -16.88
C THR A 87 -18.76 -10.30 -16.78
N SER A 88 -19.15 -9.54 -15.75
CA SER A 88 -20.52 -9.02 -15.59
C SER A 88 -20.54 -7.50 -15.58
N ASP A 89 -21.74 -6.92 -15.60
CA ASP A 89 -21.92 -5.47 -15.57
C ASP A 89 -21.61 -4.85 -14.19
N ARG A 90 -21.26 -5.66 -13.19
CA ARG A 90 -20.96 -5.15 -11.85
C ARG A 90 -19.67 -4.34 -11.85
N LEU A 91 -19.75 -3.10 -11.40
CA LEU A 91 -18.63 -2.16 -11.32
C LEU A 91 -18.38 -1.71 -9.88
N LEU A 92 -17.11 -1.66 -9.49
CA LEU A 92 -16.61 -0.97 -8.32
C LEU A 92 -15.76 0.21 -8.77
N ILE A 93 -16.06 1.40 -8.28
CA ILE A 93 -15.33 2.65 -8.57
C ILE A 93 -14.55 3.03 -7.32
N VAL A 94 -13.25 3.30 -7.47
CA VAL A 94 -12.33 3.63 -6.39
C VAL A 94 -11.64 4.96 -6.70
N ALA A 95 -11.83 5.96 -5.84
CA ALA A 95 -11.14 7.24 -5.93
C ALA A 95 -9.63 7.06 -5.76
N GLN A 96 -8.87 7.57 -6.71
CA GLN A 96 -7.42 7.70 -6.68
C GLN A 96 -7.12 9.17 -6.40
N ASN A 97 -7.07 9.54 -5.13
CA ASN A 97 -6.70 10.89 -4.77
C ASN A 97 -5.20 11.04 -5.02
N SER A 98 -4.84 11.86 -6.02
CA SER A 98 -3.48 12.24 -6.39
C SER A 98 -2.85 13.17 -5.35
N THR A 99 -2.95 12.82 -4.06
CA THR A 99 -2.19 13.44 -2.98
C THR A 99 -1.02 12.52 -2.68
N GLY A 100 0.18 12.95 -3.08
CA GLY A 100 1.42 12.37 -2.59
C GLY A 100 1.34 12.19 -1.08
N GLY A 101 1.69 10.98 -0.64
CA GLY A 101 1.42 10.47 0.70
C GLY A 101 1.74 11.47 1.79
N THR A 102 0.72 11.78 2.60
CA THR A 102 0.91 12.02 4.02
C THR A 102 -0.27 11.37 4.71
N ASP A 103 0.01 10.22 5.31
CA ASP A 103 -0.93 9.35 5.99
C ASP A 103 -1.73 10.09 7.07
N ALA A 104 -3.02 10.21 6.83
CA ALA A 104 -4.02 10.40 7.87
C ALA A 104 -5.19 9.44 7.61
N GLY A 105 -4.95 8.17 7.91
CA GLY A 105 -5.95 7.29 8.52
C GLY A 105 -7.20 6.95 7.72
N SER A 106 -7.07 6.31 6.56
CA SER A 106 -8.01 5.23 6.21
C SER A 106 -7.40 3.94 6.73
N GLN A 107 -8.04 3.31 7.72
CA GLN A 107 -7.71 1.93 8.10
C GLN A 107 -8.06 1.04 6.90
N GLU A 108 -7.11 0.86 5.98
CA GLU A 108 -7.08 -0.35 5.18
C GLU A 108 -7.23 -1.50 6.16
N SER A 109 -8.28 -2.30 5.99
CA SER A 109 -8.50 -3.50 6.79
C SER A 109 -7.42 -4.51 6.39
N ILE A 110 -6.21 -4.32 6.91
CA ILE A 110 -5.09 -5.23 6.68
C ILE A 110 -5.53 -6.59 7.20
N SER A 111 -5.74 -7.50 6.26
CA SER A 111 -6.14 -8.87 6.57
C SER A 111 -4.92 -9.62 7.07
N PHE A 112 -4.96 -10.05 8.32
CA PHE A 112 -3.90 -10.86 8.92
C PHE A 112 -4.14 -12.35 8.67
N GLY A 113 -3.08 -13.03 8.20
CA GLY A 113 -3.08 -14.48 8.08
C GLY A 113 -3.11 -15.19 9.43
N PRO A 114 -3.27 -16.53 9.44
CA PRO A 114 -3.24 -17.32 10.67
C PRO A 114 -1.96 -17.12 11.50
N GLY A 115 -0.79 -17.06 10.88
CA GLY A 115 0.47 -16.92 11.62
C GLY A 115 0.73 -15.51 12.11
N ASP A 116 0.29 -14.49 11.37
CA ASP A 116 0.23 -13.10 11.81
C ASP A 116 -0.63 -12.97 13.08
N LYS A 117 -1.82 -13.58 13.08
CA LYS A 117 -2.70 -13.62 14.26
C LYS A 117 -2.04 -14.34 15.43
N GLU A 118 -1.33 -15.43 15.17
CA GLU A 118 -0.58 -16.14 16.22
C GLU A 118 0.56 -15.28 16.80
N PHE A 119 1.30 -14.55 15.95
CA PHE A 119 2.31 -13.59 16.39
C PHE A 119 1.70 -12.51 17.29
N LEU A 120 0.61 -11.89 16.86
CA LEU A 120 -0.08 -10.86 17.63
C LEU A 120 -0.57 -11.39 18.98
N ARG A 121 -1.16 -12.60 19.00
CA ARG A 121 -1.60 -13.25 20.24
C ARG A 121 -0.42 -13.49 21.20
N VAL A 122 0.70 -14.02 20.69
CA VAL A 122 1.90 -14.25 21.49
C VAL A 122 2.46 -12.94 22.02
N ALA A 123 2.61 -11.92 21.16
CA ALA A 123 3.10 -10.60 21.55
C ALA A 123 2.23 -9.99 22.67
N ARG A 124 0.91 -10.03 22.54
CA ARG A 124 -0.04 -9.55 23.57
C ARG A 124 0.03 -10.30 24.89
N THR A 125 0.46 -11.56 24.86
CA THR A 125 0.56 -12.40 26.06
C THR A 125 1.84 -12.11 26.85
N VAL A 126 2.94 -11.77 26.17
CA VAL A 126 4.28 -11.72 26.79
C VAL A 126 4.95 -10.35 26.78
N LEU A 127 4.46 -9.43 25.95
CA LEU A 127 4.88 -8.04 25.92
C LEU A 127 3.80 -7.17 26.56
N THR A 128 4.21 -6.06 27.15
CA THR A 128 3.32 -5.10 27.81
C THR A 128 3.54 -3.70 27.26
N GLY A 129 2.58 -2.79 27.44
CA GLY A 129 2.73 -1.37 27.14
C GLY A 129 3.20 -1.05 25.71
N ALA A 130 4.25 -0.23 25.62
CA ALA A 130 4.80 0.27 24.35
C ALA A 130 5.39 -0.83 23.44
N PRO A 131 6.15 -1.83 23.94
CA PRO A 131 6.62 -2.97 23.16
C PRO A 131 5.52 -3.79 22.47
N MET A 132 4.39 -4.01 23.15
CA MET A 132 3.25 -4.72 22.56
C MET A 132 2.70 -3.93 21.35
N LYS A 133 2.48 -2.61 21.52
CA LYS A 133 2.03 -1.73 20.43
C LYS A 133 3.05 -1.68 19.28
N THR A 134 4.33 -1.66 19.61
CA THR A 134 5.44 -1.71 18.64
C THR A 134 5.37 -2.98 17.78
N ALA A 135 5.11 -4.14 18.38
CA ALA A 135 4.93 -5.39 17.65
C ALA A 135 3.75 -5.35 16.68
N GLU A 136 2.62 -4.78 17.10
CA GLU A 136 1.45 -4.58 16.23
C GLU A 136 1.77 -3.63 15.07
N GLN A 137 2.44 -2.51 15.36
CA GLN A 137 2.78 -1.50 14.36
C GLN A 137 3.79 -2.01 13.34
N VAL A 138 4.83 -2.75 13.76
CA VAL A 138 5.80 -3.38 12.86
C VAL A 138 5.09 -4.37 11.93
N LEU A 139 4.28 -5.29 12.46
CA LEU A 139 3.57 -6.25 11.61
C LEU A 139 2.63 -5.55 10.63
N ARG A 140 1.88 -4.56 11.11
CA ARG A 140 0.97 -3.76 10.27
C ARG A 140 1.73 -3.08 9.14
N GLY A 141 2.83 -2.40 9.44
CA GLY A 141 3.65 -1.72 8.43
C GLY A 141 4.27 -2.68 7.42
N VAL A 142 4.73 -3.86 7.86
CA VAL A 142 5.21 -4.89 6.93
C VAL A 142 4.09 -5.36 6.01
N ARG A 143 2.88 -5.59 6.52
CA ARG A 143 1.75 -6.06 5.72
C ARG A 143 1.18 -5.01 4.78
N ALA A 144 1.26 -3.73 5.16
CA ALA A 144 0.95 -2.61 4.26
C ALA A 144 1.93 -2.57 3.07
N ALA A 145 3.21 -2.83 3.29
CA ALA A 145 4.23 -2.79 2.23
C ALA A 145 4.42 -4.11 1.47
N SER A 146 4.03 -5.23 2.06
CA SER A 146 4.23 -6.56 1.51
C SER A 146 3.18 -7.56 1.97
N SER A 147 2.52 -8.19 1.00
CA SER A 147 1.72 -9.38 1.26
C SER A 147 2.57 -10.53 1.81
N GLY A 148 1.91 -11.45 2.51
CA GLY A 148 2.53 -12.61 3.12
C GLY A 148 1.81 -13.00 4.41
N ASP A 149 2.35 -14.00 5.08
CA ASP A 149 1.97 -14.40 6.43
C ASP A 149 3.25 -14.69 7.24
N LEU A 150 3.12 -14.77 8.55
CA LEU A 150 4.17 -15.32 9.40
C LEU A 150 4.02 -16.83 9.50
N LYS A 151 5.13 -17.54 9.60
CA LYS A 151 5.16 -18.96 9.96
C LYS A 151 5.82 -19.09 11.31
N ARG A 152 5.11 -19.71 12.26
CA ARG A 152 5.63 -19.97 13.60
C ARG A 152 6.77 -20.98 13.55
N GLY A 153 7.88 -20.62 14.21
CA GLY A 153 9.01 -21.49 14.49
C GLY A 153 9.13 -21.85 15.98
N LYS A 154 10.29 -22.38 16.36
CA LYS A 154 10.64 -22.67 17.77
C LYS A 154 10.95 -21.36 18.53
N ARG A 155 10.82 -21.37 19.86
CA ARG A 155 11.28 -20.28 20.77
C ARG A 155 10.78 -18.87 20.40
N LEU A 156 9.47 -18.70 20.23
CA LEU A 156 8.83 -17.41 19.90
C LEU A 156 9.28 -16.76 18.58
N ASN A 157 9.91 -17.53 17.69
CA ASN A 157 10.35 -17.10 16.37
C ASN A 157 9.21 -17.17 15.34
N PHE A 158 9.18 -16.22 14.43
CA PHE A 158 8.29 -16.17 13.28
C PHE A 158 9.08 -15.74 12.04
N SER A 159 8.92 -16.46 10.95
CA SER A 159 9.55 -16.14 9.66
C SER A 159 8.49 -15.75 8.64
N ASN A 160 8.77 -14.77 7.79
CA ASN A 160 7.85 -14.41 6.73
C ASN A 160 7.76 -15.50 5.64
N VAL A 161 6.55 -15.73 5.15
CA VAL A 161 6.25 -16.58 4.00
C VAL A 161 5.39 -15.79 3.00
N PRO A 162 5.52 -16.04 1.68
CA PRO A 162 6.35 -17.07 1.04
C PRO A 162 7.85 -16.71 0.96
N ASP A 163 8.22 -15.44 1.05
CA ASP A 163 9.63 -15.01 1.01
C ASP A 163 10.17 -14.71 2.41
N ASN A 164 11.21 -15.42 2.81
CA ASN A 164 11.84 -15.29 4.12
C ASN A 164 12.86 -14.13 4.14
N PHE A 165 12.41 -12.93 3.79
CA PHE A 165 13.25 -11.72 3.77
C PHE A 165 13.41 -11.08 5.15
N TRP A 166 12.51 -11.40 6.09
CA TRP A 166 12.61 -11.01 7.50
C TRP A 166 12.08 -12.11 8.42
N TYR A 167 12.63 -12.16 9.63
CA TYR A 167 12.13 -12.96 10.74
C TYR A 167 12.17 -12.13 12.03
N VAL A 168 11.27 -12.48 12.94
CA VAL A 168 11.08 -11.79 14.21
C VAL A 168 10.96 -12.79 15.35
N ILE A 169 11.69 -12.51 16.44
CA ILE A 169 11.61 -13.24 17.70
C ILE A 169 11.04 -12.29 18.73
N VAL A 170 9.94 -12.68 19.38
CA VAL A 170 9.40 -11.95 20.54
C VAL A 170 10.30 -12.23 21.75
N GLN A 171 10.79 -11.19 22.42
CA GLN A 171 11.73 -11.31 23.54
C GLN A 171 11.11 -10.77 24.85
N PRO A 172 10.42 -11.62 25.66
CA PRO A 172 9.74 -11.18 26.87
C PRO A 172 10.68 -10.55 27.91
N ARG A 173 11.89 -11.09 28.07
CA ARG A 173 12.84 -10.64 29.12
C ARG A 173 13.29 -9.19 28.93
N VAL A 174 13.49 -8.77 27.69
CA VAL A 174 13.92 -7.39 27.35
C VAL A 174 12.75 -6.54 26.86
N GLN A 175 11.52 -7.08 26.92
CA GLN A 175 10.29 -6.44 26.45
C GLN A 175 10.47 -5.82 25.04
N GLY A 176 10.77 -6.65 24.04
CA GLY A 176 10.98 -6.16 22.68
C GLY A 176 10.98 -7.25 21.62
N LEU A 177 11.37 -6.87 20.41
CA LEU A 177 11.51 -7.73 19.25
C LEU A 177 12.98 -7.81 18.86
N SER A 178 13.45 -9.01 18.56
CA SER A 178 14.69 -9.20 17.80
C SER A 178 14.32 -9.50 16.37
N ILE A 179 14.64 -8.59 15.46
CA ILE A 179 14.34 -8.71 14.04
C ILE A 179 15.64 -9.02 13.33
N THR A 180 15.59 -9.94 12.37
CA THR A 180 16.70 -10.14 11.45
C THR A 180 16.20 -10.13 10.01
N VAL A 181 17.01 -9.54 9.15
CA VAL A 181 16.72 -9.31 7.74
C VAL A 181 17.86 -9.80 6.86
N ARG A 182 17.59 -10.04 5.57
CA ARG A 182 18.62 -10.38 4.57
C ARG A 182 19.41 -9.14 4.16
N GLY A 183 20.75 -9.24 4.16
CA GLY A 183 21.68 -8.16 3.86
C GLY A 183 22.63 -7.89 5.03
N LEU A 184 23.79 -7.33 4.74
CA LEU A 184 24.76 -6.88 5.75
C LEU A 184 24.46 -5.43 6.20
N PRO A 185 24.92 -4.99 7.39
CA PRO A 185 24.61 -3.67 7.93
C PRO A 185 24.89 -2.51 6.97
N GLU A 186 25.99 -2.61 6.21
CA GLU A 186 26.46 -1.58 5.27
C GLU A 186 25.43 -1.28 4.18
N ARG A 187 24.60 -2.29 3.82
CA ARG A 187 23.54 -2.16 2.81
C ARG A 187 22.43 -1.21 3.25
N PHE A 188 22.18 -1.11 4.55
CA PHE A 188 21.05 -0.35 5.08
C PHE A 188 21.37 1.12 5.34
N GLY A 189 22.64 1.52 5.14
CA GLY A 189 23.13 2.86 5.40
C GLY A 189 23.12 3.20 6.90
N PRO A 190 23.34 4.48 7.24
CA PRO A 190 23.24 4.95 8.61
C PRO A 190 21.89 4.59 9.21
N SER A 191 21.91 4.06 10.43
CA SER A 191 20.71 3.70 11.18
C SER A 191 20.88 4.12 12.63
N LYS A 192 19.78 4.55 13.25
CA LYS A 192 19.74 4.77 14.70
C LYS A 192 19.60 3.47 15.49
N LEU A 193 19.26 2.36 14.81
CA LEU A 193 19.20 1.03 15.42
C LEU A 193 20.59 0.40 15.39
N GLU A 194 20.92 -0.34 16.45
CA GLU A 194 22.17 -1.07 16.53
C GLU A 194 22.12 -2.30 15.61
N LEU A 195 22.66 -2.16 14.40
CA LEU A 195 22.72 -3.22 13.39
C LEU A 195 23.91 -4.15 13.66
N LYS A 196 23.64 -5.44 13.89
CA LYS A 196 24.66 -6.47 14.13
C LYS A 196 24.61 -7.53 13.05
N ILE A 197 25.78 -8.03 12.65
CA ILE A 197 25.87 -9.24 11.81
C ILE A 197 25.35 -10.43 12.62
N ASP A 198 24.45 -11.23 12.04
CA ASP A 198 23.84 -12.40 12.71
C ASP A 198 24.45 -13.71 12.19
N ARG A 199 24.22 -13.99 10.92
CA ARG A 199 24.74 -15.14 10.16
C ARG A 199 25.14 -14.65 8.76
N PRO A 200 25.94 -15.40 7.97
CA PRO A 200 26.40 -14.94 6.67
C PRO A 200 25.26 -14.40 5.80
N GLY A 201 25.32 -13.11 5.46
CA GLY A 201 24.32 -12.41 4.66
C GLY A 201 23.07 -11.91 5.40
N TYR A 202 23.08 -11.83 6.74
CA TYR A 202 21.94 -11.37 7.54
C TYR A 202 22.35 -10.36 8.63
N THR A 203 21.46 -9.41 8.89
CA THR A 203 21.61 -8.36 9.91
C THR A 203 20.49 -8.43 10.93
N ARG A 204 20.84 -8.47 12.20
CA ARG A 204 19.93 -8.45 13.34
C ARG A 204 19.94 -7.08 14.02
N PHE A 205 18.78 -6.65 14.49
CA PHE A 205 18.62 -5.47 15.33
C PHE A 205 17.42 -5.67 16.28
N GLN A 206 17.31 -4.80 17.30
CA GLN A 206 16.23 -4.84 18.27
C GLN A 206 15.28 -3.66 18.08
N VAL A 207 13.99 -3.89 18.39
CA VAL A 207 12.95 -2.87 18.38
C VAL A 207 12.07 -3.06 19.60
N ALA A 208 11.99 -2.04 20.45
CA ALA A 208 11.14 -2.05 21.65
C ALA A 208 10.23 -0.83 21.73
N ASN A 209 10.65 0.30 21.16
CA ASN A 209 9.95 1.56 21.26
C ASN A 209 9.19 1.92 19.96
N PRO A 210 8.03 2.59 20.07
CA PRO A 210 7.27 3.03 18.91
C PRO A 210 8.05 3.96 17.96
N GLU A 211 8.98 4.75 18.50
CA GLU A 211 9.84 5.65 17.71
C GLU A 211 10.77 4.90 16.75
N ASP A 212 11.09 3.65 17.03
CA ASP A 212 11.98 2.81 16.21
C ASP A 212 11.27 2.10 15.08
N VAL A 213 9.94 2.10 15.08
CA VAL A 213 9.12 1.36 14.11
C VAL A 213 9.42 1.81 12.68
N GLN A 214 9.47 3.11 12.42
CA GLN A 214 9.69 3.64 11.07
C GLN A 214 11.06 3.22 10.51
N GLU A 215 12.09 3.27 11.35
CA GLU A 215 13.44 2.86 10.96
C GLU A 215 13.52 1.34 10.73
N ALA A 216 12.88 0.56 11.60
CA ALA A 216 12.77 -0.89 11.43
C ALA A 216 12.07 -1.27 10.12
N LEU A 217 10.95 -0.60 9.79
CA LEU A 217 10.21 -0.81 8.55
C LEU A 217 11.04 -0.44 7.32
N ARG A 218 11.81 0.66 7.37
CA ARG A 218 12.75 1.04 6.31
C ARG A 218 13.76 -0.08 6.03
N ILE A 219 14.39 -0.63 7.08
CA ILE A 219 15.39 -1.70 6.96
C ILE A 219 14.75 -2.99 6.42
N ILE A 220 13.59 -3.39 6.95
CA ILE A 220 12.83 -4.57 6.48
C ILE A 220 12.40 -4.42 5.01
N GLY A 221 12.00 -3.21 4.60
CA GLY A 221 11.64 -2.93 3.21
C GLY A 221 12.84 -3.06 2.26
N LEU A 222 14.01 -2.55 2.66
CA LEU A 222 15.24 -2.67 1.86
C LEU A 222 15.73 -4.12 1.73
N SER A 223 15.51 -4.97 2.74
CA SER A 223 15.97 -6.37 2.71
C SER A 223 15.23 -7.25 1.69
N LYS A 224 13.99 -6.88 1.33
CA LYS A 224 13.18 -7.58 0.33
C LYS A 224 13.75 -7.45 -1.08
N ARG A 225 14.43 -6.34 -1.40
CA ARG A 225 15.06 -6.17 -2.71
C ARG A 225 16.17 -7.23 -2.83
N ARG A 226 16.17 -8.02 -3.90
CA ARG A 226 17.33 -8.90 -4.18
C ARG A 226 18.55 -8.00 -4.38
N ALA A 227 19.66 -8.38 -3.74
CA ALA A 227 20.97 -7.83 -4.05
C ALA A 227 21.43 -8.40 -5.40
#